data_AF-A0A2G9QFE4-F1
#
_entry.id   AF-A0A2G9QFE4-F1
#
_cell.length_a   1.000
_cell.length_b   1.000
_cell.length_c   1.000
_cell.angle_alpha   90.00
_cell.angle_beta   90.00
_cell.angle_gamma   90.00
#
_symmetry.space_group_name_H-M   'P 1'
#
loop_
_entity.id
_entity.type
_entity.pdbx_description
1 polymer ?
#
loop_
_entity_poly.entity_id
_entity_poly.type
_entity_poly.pdbx_seq_one_letter_code
_entity_poly.pdbx_strand_id
1 'polypeptide(L)'
;MGSGFDLSVGDTELGIIPRAVRQLFNTIQERISRALENGQPEPTFKVSAQFLELYNEEILDLFDVCRDPDSRHRKSNIRIHEDASGGIYVSGASTRSVISEA
;
A
#
# COMPACT_ATOMS: atom_id res chain seq x y z
N MET A 1 13.29 18.88 13.17
CA MET A 1 13.21 17.48 12.68
C MET A 1 12.14 16.79 13.49
N GLY A 2 11.00 16.48 12.88
CA GLY A 2 9.85 15.84 13.54
C GLY A 2 9.80 14.37 13.17
N SER A 3 10.34 13.52 14.04
CA SER A 3 10.12 12.08 13.97
C SER A 3 8.69 11.83 14.46
N GLY A 4 7.75 11.59 13.54
CA GLY A 4 6.31 11.39 13.80
C GLY A 4 5.99 10.13 14.61
N PHE A 5 6.56 10.02 15.81
CA PHE A 5 6.34 8.97 16.80
C PHE A 5 5.32 9.38 17.88
N ASP A 6 4.74 10.57 17.79
CA ASP A 6 3.81 11.02 18.81
C ASP A 6 2.47 10.28 18.67
N LEU A 7 1.99 9.69 19.75
CA LEU A 7 0.85 8.75 19.77
C LEU A 7 -0.50 9.47 19.89
N SER A 8 -0.51 10.81 19.92
CA SER A 8 -1.72 11.64 19.93
C SER A 8 -1.63 12.78 18.92
N VAL A 9 -1.35 12.43 17.67
CA VAL A 9 -1.33 13.35 16.52
C VAL A 9 -2.78 13.67 16.16
N GLY A 10 -3.16 14.95 16.20
CA GLY A 10 -4.50 15.39 15.79
C GLY A 10 -4.78 15.05 14.33
N ASP A 11 -6.05 14.94 13.93
CA ASP A 11 -6.43 14.60 12.54
C ASP A 11 -5.80 15.53 11.47
N THR A 12 -5.49 16.77 11.84
CA THR A 12 -4.81 17.77 10.99
C THR A 12 -3.30 17.57 10.89
N GLU A 13 -2.71 16.79 11.79
CA GLU A 13 -1.28 16.51 11.87
C GLU A 13 -0.92 15.15 11.24
N LEU A 14 -1.94 14.33 10.89
CA LEU A 14 -1.74 13.07 10.17
C LEU A 14 -1.17 13.31 8.76
N GLY A 15 -0.20 12.48 8.40
CA GLY A 15 0.39 12.48 7.07
C GLY A 15 -0.61 12.12 5.95
N ILE A 16 -0.18 12.31 4.70
CA ILE A 16 -1.03 12.04 3.54
C ILE A 16 -1.40 10.56 3.43
N ILE A 17 -0.46 9.64 3.72
CA ILE A 17 -0.70 8.19 3.61
C ILE A 17 -1.88 7.73 4.50
N PRO A 18 -1.87 7.93 5.84
CA PRO A 18 -2.99 7.49 6.67
C PRO A 18 -4.31 8.17 6.27
N ARG A 19 -4.28 9.45 5.91
CA ARG A 19 -5.48 10.18 5.45
C ARG A 19 -6.06 9.63 4.14
N ALA A 20 -5.20 9.27 3.18
CA ALA A 20 -5.62 8.70 1.91
C ALA A 20 -6.19 7.28 2.09
N VAL A 21 -5.58 6.48 2.97
CA VAL A 21 -6.10 5.14 3.32
C VAL A 21 -7.49 5.25 3.95
N ARG A 22 -7.68 6.20 4.88
CA ARG A 22 -9.01 6.50 5.46
C ARG A 22 -10.04 6.83 4.40
N GLN A 23 -9.70 7.77 3.52
CA GLN A 23 -10.58 8.20 2.45
C GLN A 23 -10.90 7.03 1.50
N LEU A 24 -9.93 6.18 1.19
CA LEU A 24 -10.11 5.00 0.34
C LEU A 24 -11.17 4.06 0.92
N PHE A 25 -11.04 3.66 2.18
CA PHE A 25 -11.97 2.74 2.82
C PHE A 25 -13.36 3.37 3.04
N ASN A 26 -13.42 4.65 3.42
CA ASN A 26 -14.69 5.38 3.50
C ASN A 26 -15.41 5.42 2.14
N THR A 27 -14.68 5.68 1.05
CA THR A 27 -15.23 5.71 -0.31
C THR A 27 -15.73 4.33 -0.74
N ILE A 28 -15.03 3.26 -0.36
CA ILE A 28 -15.47 1.88 -0.62
C ILE A 28 -16.80 1.60 0.09
N GLN A 29 -16.91 1.94 1.38
CA GLN A 29 -18.13 1.77 2.16
C GLN A 29 -19.29 2.58 1.57
N GLU A 30 -19.07 3.84 1.24
CA GLU A 30 -20.09 4.71 0.63
C GLU A 30 -20.61 4.12 -0.68
N ARG A 31 -19.72 3.57 -1.53
CA ARG A 31 -20.13 2.91 -2.78
C ARG A 31 -20.97 1.66 -2.55
N ILE A 32 -20.63 0.88 -1.52
CA ILE A 32 -21.40 -0.31 -1.13
C ILE A 32 -22.80 0.11 -0.64
N SER A 33 -22.88 1.06 0.30
CA SER A 33 -24.14 1.57 0.83
C SER A 33 -25.02 2.16 -0.27
N ARG A 34 -24.44 2.97 -1.17
CA ARG A 34 -25.18 3.57 -2.29
C ARG A 34 -25.67 2.51 -3.29
N ALA A 35 -24.92 1.44 -3.53
CA ALA A 35 -25.39 0.35 -4.37
C ALA A 35 -26.60 -0.36 -3.74
N LEU A 36 -26.52 -0.62 -2.43
CA LEU A 36 -27.60 -1.22 -1.64
C LEU A 36 -28.88 -0.36 -1.66
N GLU A 37 -28.75 0.94 -1.43
CA GLU A 37 -29.86 1.91 -1.47
C GLU A 37 -30.55 1.97 -2.84
N ASN A 38 -29.78 1.85 -3.91
CA ASN A 38 -30.28 1.86 -5.29
C ASN A 38 -30.78 0.48 -5.77
N GLY A 39 -30.79 -0.55 -4.91
CA GLY A 39 -31.18 -1.91 -5.27
C GLY A 39 -30.24 -2.58 -6.27
N GLN A 40 -29.00 -2.11 -6.36
CA GLN A 40 -27.95 -2.65 -7.22
C GLN A 40 -27.16 -3.75 -6.49
N PRO A 41 -26.54 -4.69 -7.22
CA PRO A 41 -25.67 -5.69 -6.62
C PRO A 41 -24.48 -5.04 -5.91
N GLU A 42 -24.09 -5.63 -4.77
CA GLU A 42 -23.00 -5.13 -3.93
C GLU A 42 -21.64 -5.22 -4.67
N PRO A 43 -20.91 -4.09 -4.80
CA PRO A 43 -19.60 -4.08 -5.45
C PRO A 43 -18.53 -4.73 -4.56
N THR A 44 -17.78 -5.69 -5.10
CA THR A 44 -16.63 -6.31 -4.42
C THR A 44 -15.34 -5.54 -4.69
N PHE A 45 -14.60 -5.22 -3.63
CA PHE A 45 -13.29 -4.58 -3.73
C PHE A 45 -12.20 -5.49 -3.18
N LYS A 46 -11.05 -5.52 -3.85
CA LYS A 46 -9.82 -6.16 -3.36
C LYS A 46 -8.75 -5.10 -3.19
N VAL A 47 -8.39 -4.81 -1.95
CA VAL A 47 -7.32 -3.87 -1.62
C VAL A 47 -6.05 -4.66 -1.32
N SER A 48 -4.95 -4.24 -1.92
CA SER A 48 -3.64 -4.87 -1.75
C SER A 48 -2.60 -3.78 -1.59
N ALA A 49 -1.67 -3.97 -0.65
CA ALA A 49 -0.61 -3.05 -0.36
C ALA A 49 0.75 -3.67 -0.72
N GLN A 50 1.66 -2.82 -1.18
CA GLN A 50 3.08 -3.09 -1.36
C GLN A 50 3.85 -1.90 -0.78
N PHE A 51 4.98 -2.14 -0.13
CA PHE A 51 5.82 -1.07 0.40
C PHE A 51 7.28 -1.34 0.02
N LEU A 52 7.81 -0.51 -0.87
CA LEU A 52 9.11 -0.68 -1.50
C LEU A 52 9.97 0.55 -1.26
N GLU A 53 11.28 0.35 -1.10
CA GLU A 53 12.29 1.40 -1.06
C GLU A 53 13.23 1.24 -2.26
N LEU A 54 13.55 2.35 -2.93
CA LEU A 54 14.58 2.40 -3.97
C LEU A 54 15.79 3.12 -3.40
N TYR A 55 16.87 2.40 -3.20
CA TYR A 55 18.12 2.95 -2.67
C TYR A 55 19.28 2.48 -3.53
N ASN A 56 20.04 3.42 -4.09
CA ASN A 56 21.21 3.13 -4.93
C ASN A 56 20.89 2.15 -6.08
N GLU A 57 19.81 2.39 -6.81
CA GLU A 57 19.31 1.52 -7.90
C GLU A 57 18.92 0.09 -7.45
N GLU A 58 18.88 -0.19 -6.15
CA GLU A 58 18.40 -1.45 -5.59
C GLU A 58 16.99 -1.26 -5.01
N ILE A 59 16.10 -2.20 -5.34
CA ILE A 59 14.73 -2.23 -4.82
C ILE A 59 14.68 -3.13 -3.60
N LEU A 60 14.16 -2.61 -2.49
CA LEU A 60 14.02 -3.30 -1.23
C LEU A 60 12.52 -3.45 -0.91
N ASP A 61 12.12 -4.65 -0.49
CA ASP A 61 10.78 -4.89 0.01
C ASP A 61 10.72 -4.66 1.52
N LEU A 62 9.97 -3.66 1.94
CA LEU A 62 9.85 -3.26 3.35
C LEU A 62 8.84 -4.13 4.12
N PHE A 63 8.06 -4.97 3.45
CA PHE A 63 7.21 -5.97 4.11
C PHE A 63 7.93 -7.28 4.42
N ASP A 64 9.10 -7.51 3.83
CA ASP A 64 9.93 -8.69 4.12
C ASP A 64 10.79 -8.46 5.37
N VAL A 65 10.19 -8.69 6.54
CA VAL A 65 10.81 -8.52 7.86
C VAL A 65 11.84 -9.62 8.18
N CYS A 66 11.90 -10.67 7.36
CA CYS A 66 12.82 -11.81 7.54
C CYS A 66 14.16 -11.60 6.85
N ARG A 67 14.38 -10.46 6.19
CA ARG A 67 15.69 -10.12 5.63
C ARG A 67 16.69 -9.89 6.75
N ASP A 68 17.58 -10.86 6.91
CA ASP A 68 18.77 -10.73 7.73
C ASP A 68 19.54 -9.45 7.31
N PRO A 69 19.89 -8.55 8.25
CA PRO A 69 20.63 -7.32 7.94
C PRO A 69 21.99 -7.57 7.26
N ASP A 70 22.58 -8.76 7.40
CA ASP A 70 23.80 -9.16 6.71
C ASP A 70 23.55 -9.65 5.26
N SER A 71 22.29 -9.91 4.90
CA SER A 71 21.84 -10.30 3.56
C SER A 71 21.56 -9.11 2.63
N ARG A 72 22.02 -7.89 2.97
CA ARG A 72 21.95 -6.69 2.10
C ARG A 72 22.53 -6.90 0.70
N HIS A 73 23.40 -7.91 0.52
CA HIS A 73 24.00 -8.23 -0.78
C HIS A 73 23.23 -9.29 -1.59
N ARG A 74 22.16 -9.87 -1.04
CA ARG A 74 21.32 -10.80 -1.78
C ARG A 74 20.31 -9.98 -2.59
N LYS A 75 20.71 -9.65 -3.83
CA LYS A 75 19.90 -8.97 -4.84
C LYS A 75 18.43 -9.35 -4.65
N SER A 76 17.58 -8.38 -4.37
CA SER A 76 16.14 -8.63 -4.36
C SER A 76 15.74 -9.29 -5.68
N ASN A 77 14.90 -10.32 -5.63
CA ASN A 77 14.34 -10.92 -6.84
C ASN A 77 13.29 -10.00 -7.49
N ILE A 78 13.23 -8.74 -7.05
CA ILE A 78 12.26 -7.74 -7.45
C ILE A 78 12.75 -7.11 -8.74
N ARG A 79 11.88 -7.07 -9.75
CA ARG A 79 12.20 -6.49 -11.06
C ARG A 79 11.09 -5.57 -11.51
N ILE A 80 11.50 -4.44 -12.07
CA ILE A 80 10.61 -3.52 -12.77
C ILE A 80 10.56 -3.94 -14.24
N HIS A 81 9.35 -4.07 -14.75
CA HIS A 81 9.07 -4.40 -16.14
C HIS A 81 8.11 -3.35 -16.72
N GLU A 82 8.18 -3.17 -18.03
CA GLU A 82 7.24 -2.37 -18.80
C GLU A 82 6.39 -3.32 -19.65
N ASP A 83 5.07 -3.15 -19.62
CA ASP A 83 4.15 -3.91 -20.47
C ASP A 83 4.07 -3.31 -21.89
N ALA A 84 3.37 -4.01 -22.79
CA ALA A 84 3.20 -3.58 -24.18
C ALA A 84 2.40 -2.28 -24.34
N SER A 85 1.73 -1.81 -23.29
CA SER A 85 0.99 -0.54 -23.26
C SER A 85 1.80 0.62 -22.65
N GLY A 86 3.05 0.37 -22.24
CA GLY A 86 3.90 1.34 -21.55
C GLY A 86 3.64 1.44 -20.04
N GLY A 87 2.86 0.50 -19.50
CA GLY A 87 2.58 0.39 -18.07
C GLY A 87 3.76 -0.22 -17.33
N ILE A 88 4.20 0.43 -16.25
CA ILE A 88 5.29 -0.07 -15.41
C ILE A 88 4.71 -0.95 -14.30
N TYR A 89 5.25 -2.16 -14.13
CA TYR A 89 4.86 -3.06 -13.06
C TYR A 89 6.07 -3.69 -12.37
N VAL A 90 5.88 -4.05 -11.10
CA VAL A 90 6.90 -4.68 -10.27
C VAL A 90 6.55 -6.16 -10.10
N SER A 91 7.52 -7.03 -10.36
CA SER A 91 7.42 -8.47 -10.12
C SER A 91 8.30 -8.87 -8.94
N GLY A 92 7.89 -9.87 -8.17
CA GLY A 92 8.66 -10.41 -7.04
C GLY A 92 8.52 -9.64 -5.71
N ALA A 93 7.70 -8.58 -5.66
CA ALA A 93 7.40 -7.83 -4.44
C ALA A 93 6.32 -8.52 -3.59
N SER A 94 6.48 -8.51 -2.27
CA SER A 94 5.48 -9.01 -1.33
C SER A 94 4.24 -8.14 -1.38
N THR A 95 3.09 -8.79 -1.53
CA THR A 95 1.80 -8.12 -1.58
C THR A 95 0.96 -8.58 -0.40
N ARG A 96 0.45 -7.63 0.39
CA ARG A 96 -0.43 -7.93 1.52
C ARG A 96 -1.86 -7.55 1.18
N SER A 97 -2.78 -8.48 1.37
CA SER A 97 -4.22 -8.19 1.26
C SER A 97 -4.64 -7.37 2.49
N VAL A 98 -5.35 -6.27 2.27
CA VAL A 98 -5.81 -5.38 3.34
C VAL A 98 -7.34 -5.35 3.32
N ILE A 99 -7.97 -5.47 4.49
CA ILE A 99 -9.43 -5.51 4.62
C ILE A 99 -10.03 -4.26 5.29
N SER A 100 -9.22 -3.46 5.98
CA SER A 100 -9.68 -2.24 6.66
C SER A 100 -8.54 -1.21 6.82
N GLU A 101 -8.92 0.03 7.16
CA GLU A 101 -8.02 0.96 7.86
C GLU A 101 -7.74 0.38 9.27
N ALA A 102 -6.53 0.59 9.79
CA ALA A 102 -6.00 -0.07 11.00
C ALA A 102 -6.87 0.10 12.25
#